data_AF-A0A2S5UYM0-F1
#
_entry.id   AF-A0A2S5UYM0-F1
#
_cell.length_a   1.000
_cell.length_b   1.000
_cell.length_c   1.000
_cell.angle_alpha   90.00
_cell.angle_beta   90.00
_cell.angle_gamma   90.00
#
_symmetry.space_group_name_H-M   'P 1'
#
loop_
_entity.id
_entity.type
_entity.pdbx_description
1 polymer ?
#
loop_
_entity_poly.entity_id
_entity_poly.type
_entity_poly.pdbx_seq_one_letter_code
_entity_poly.pdbx_strand_id
1 'polypeptide(L)'
;MTTSDTSILLRITLGYWEGDELQLRFPPERQEEVLALLDEEGVEHNTGLEFSFGPAEWMENVTVLGGSAGAALTGLSLVLHRFCTRNDGKSVEFDVDGEAKKVTGFSPEQFRALLEETAVRKSEQGKRMRKQFDAENPMPGRTDPEA
;
A
#
# COMPACT_ATOMS: atom_id res chain seq x y z
N MET A 1 -17.19 13.59 -27.00
CA MET A 1 -17.59 13.74 -25.58
C MET A 1 -16.33 13.57 -24.76
N THR A 2 -15.75 14.66 -24.29
CA THR A 2 -14.60 14.67 -23.40
C THR A 2 -15.10 14.41 -21.98
N THR A 3 -14.89 13.20 -21.47
CA THR A 3 -15.08 12.90 -20.05
C THR A 3 -14.01 13.68 -19.29
N SER A 4 -14.36 14.88 -18.81
CA SER A 4 -13.61 15.57 -17.78
C SER A 4 -13.84 14.85 -16.45
N ASP A 5 -13.36 13.61 -16.34
CA ASP A 5 -13.39 12.91 -15.07
C ASP A 5 -12.16 13.35 -14.29
N THR A 6 -12.35 14.36 -13.45
CA THR A 6 -11.28 15.00 -12.66
C THR A 6 -11.04 14.19 -11.39
N SER A 7 -11.00 12.86 -11.54
CA SER A 7 -10.84 11.91 -10.46
C SER A 7 -9.40 11.42 -10.40
N ILE A 8 -8.81 11.48 -9.21
CA ILE A 8 -7.48 10.93 -8.93
C ILE A 8 -7.70 9.61 -8.21
N LEU A 9 -7.28 8.51 -8.81
CA LEU A 9 -7.36 7.20 -8.19
C LEU A 9 -6.07 6.91 -7.41
N LEU A 10 -6.19 6.73 -6.11
CA LEU A 10 -5.14 6.20 -5.24
C LEU A 10 -5.49 4.76 -4.89
N ARG A 11 -4.60 3.81 -5.14
CA ARG A 11 -4.79 2.42 -4.70
C ARG A 11 -3.76 2.03 -3.66
N ILE A 12 -4.20 1.30 -2.65
CA ILE A 12 -3.36 0.67 -1.64
C ILE A 12 -3.62 -0.82 -1.78
N THR A 13 -2.63 -1.57 -2.26
CA THR A 13 -2.73 -3.02 -2.39
C THR A 13 -1.79 -3.70 -1.42
N LEU A 14 -2.06 -4.98 -1.13
CA LEU A 14 -1.21 -5.76 -0.25
C LEU A 14 0.18 -6.00 -0.85
N GLY A 15 0.38 -5.88 -2.17
CA GLY A 15 1.69 -6.12 -2.78
C GLY A 15 2.19 -7.58 -2.63
N TYR A 16 3.51 -7.79 -2.68
CA TYR A 16 4.11 -9.12 -2.66
C TYR A 16 4.07 -9.79 -1.28
N TRP A 17 3.44 -10.96 -1.15
CA TRP A 17 3.09 -11.59 0.12
C TRP A 17 4.26 -11.90 1.09
N GLU A 18 5.51 -11.97 0.64
CA GLU A 18 6.68 -12.13 1.53
C GLU A 18 7.25 -10.80 2.05
N GLY A 19 6.85 -9.68 1.46
CA GLY A 19 7.34 -8.34 1.82
C GLY A 19 6.63 -7.71 3.01
N ASP A 20 7.30 -6.74 3.62
CA ASP A 20 6.80 -5.92 4.73
C ASP A 20 6.14 -4.62 4.25
N GLU A 21 6.01 -4.46 2.94
CA GLU A 21 5.48 -3.26 2.29
C GLU A 21 4.00 -3.40 1.92
N LEU A 22 3.29 -2.27 1.99
CA LEU A 22 2.08 -2.04 1.20
C LEU A 22 2.46 -1.35 -0.10
N GLN A 23 1.67 -1.58 -1.14
CA GLN A 23 1.93 -0.99 -2.44
C GLN A 23 0.94 0.14 -2.71
N LEU A 24 1.48 1.35 -2.81
CA LEU A 24 0.75 2.55 -3.18
C LEU A 24 0.81 2.71 -4.71
N ARG A 25 -0.35 2.85 -5.35
CA ARG A 25 -0.47 3.10 -6.79
C ARG A 25 -1.19 4.42 -7.05
N PHE A 26 -0.69 5.20 -8.00
CA PHE A 26 -1.26 6.50 -8.37
C PHE A 26 -0.89 6.88 -9.81
N PRO A 27 -1.57 7.86 -10.42
CA PRO A 27 -1.22 8.36 -11.74
C PRO A 27 0.23 8.89 -11.78
N PRO A 28 1.05 8.58 -12.80
CA PRO A 28 2.45 9.01 -12.87
C PRO A 28 2.66 10.52 -12.72
N GLU A 29 1.71 11.35 -13.15
CA GLU A 29 1.77 12.81 -12.98
C GLU A 29 1.70 13.28 -11.52
N ARG A 30 1.37 12.39 -10.57
CA ARG A 30 1.37 12.63 -9.12
C ARG A 30 2.64 12.16 -8.43
N GLN A 31 3.55 11.52 -9.15
CA GLN A 31 4.77 10.93 -8.59
C GLN A 31 5.57 11.90 -7.74
N GLU A 32 5.98 13.03 -8.31
CA GLU A 32 6.83 13.99 -7.59
C GLU A 32 6.16 14.49 -6.31
N GLU A 33 4.85 14.73 -6.34
CA GLU A 33 4.07 15.18 -5.18
C GLU A 33 4.01 14.11 -4.08
N VAL A 34 3.71 12.85 -4.44
CA VAL A 34 3.56 11.76 -3.47
C VAL A 34 4.90 11.37 -2.86
N LEU A 35 5.96 11.27 -3.68
CA LEU A 35 7.30 10.93 -3.18
C LEU A 35 7.82 12.01 -2.23
N ALA A 36 7.64 13.29 -2.58
CA ALA A 36 8.03 14.39 -1.69
C ALA A 36 7.29 14.34 -0.34
N LEU A 37 6.00 13.98 -0.34
CA LEU A 37 5.24 13.81 0.91
C LEU A 37 5.75 12.64 1.75
N LEU A 38 6.11 11.51 1.12
CA LEU A 38 6.69 10.35 1.81
C LEU A 38 8.04 10.70 2.44
N ASP A 39 8.91 11.39 1.70
CA ASP A 39 10.20 11.90 2.17
C ASP A 39 10.02 12.89 3.34
N GLU A 40 9.09 13.84 3.22
CA GLU A 40 8.78 14.84 4.27
C GLU A 40 8.38 14.18 5.60
N GLU A 41 7.61 13.08 5.54
CA GLU A 41 7.13 12.36 6.71
C GLU A 41 8.11 11.25 7.18
N GLY A 42 9.27 11.12 6.52
CA GLY A 42 10.30 10.14 6.86
C GLY A 42 9.81 8.70 6.73
N VAL A 43 8.87 8.46 5.82
CA VAL A 43 8.32 7.12 5.54
C VAL A 43 9.31 6.39 4.65
N GLU A 44 9.68 5.15 5.01
CA GLU A 44 10.56 4.34 4.17
C GLU A 44 9.79 3.80 2.96
N HIS A 45 10.29 4.07 1.76
CA HIS A 45 9.66 3.63 0.52
C HIS A 45 10.68 3.35 -0.58
N ASN A 46 10.26 2.56 -1.57
CA ASN A 46 11.02 2.32 -2.79
C ASN A 46 10.11 2.10 -3.99
N THR A 47 10.57 2.56 -5.15
CA THR A 47 9.81 2.40 -6.39
C THR A 47 9.71 0.93 -6.78
N GLY A 48 8.47 0.47 -6.96
CA GLY A 48 8.18 -0.85 -7.47
C GLY A 48 8.46 -0.92 -8.97
N LEU A 49 9.15 -1.98 -9.39
CA LEU A 49 9.32 -2.28 -10.81
C LEU A 49 8.15 -3.12 -11.30
N GLU A 50 7.36 -2.58 -12.24
CA GLU A 50 6.38 -3.35 -12.99
C GLU A 50 6.97 -3.67 -14.38
N PHE A 51 7.21 -4.96 -14.66
CA PHE A 51 7.70 -5.42 -15.97
C PHE A 51 6.56 -5.54 -17.01
N SER A 52 5.55 -4.69 -16.90
CA SER A 52 4.41 -4.59 -17.81
C SER A 52 4.70 -3.52 -18.89
N PHE A 53 4.13 -3.68 -20.09
CA PHE A 53 4.30 -2.70 -21.17
C PHE A 53 3.40 -1.48 -20.89
N GLY A 54 3.97 -0.42 -20.32
CA GLY A 54 3.27 0.84 -20.03
C GLY A 54 2.41 0.76 -18.77
N PRO A 55 3.01 0.83 -17.57
CA PRO A 55 2.23 0.84 -16.34
C PRO A 55 1.33 2.08 -16.35
N ALA A 56 0.01 1.85 -16.26
CA ALA A 56 -0.97 2.92 -16.20
C ALA A 56 -0.87 3.73 -14.89
N GLU A 57 -0.17 3.18 -13.90
CA GLU A 57 -0.01 3.73 -12.56
C GLU A 57 1.46 3.66 -12.16
N TRP A 58 1.95 4.71 -11.49
CA TRP A 58 3.17 4.62 -10.70
C TRP A 58 2.95 3.68 -9.52
N MET A 59 4.01 2.99 -9.12
CA MET A 59 3.99 2.02 -8.03
C MET A 59 5.10 2.36 -7.04
N GLU A 60 4.71 2.64 -5.80
CA GLU A 60 5.63 2.87 -4.70
C GLU A 60 5.33 1.87 -3.58
N ASN A 61 6.34 1.09 -3.19
CA ASN A 61 6.22 0.19 -2.05
C ASN A 61 6.59 0.97 -0.79
N VAL A 62 5.75 0.90 0.22
CA VAL A 62 5.88 1.63 1.48
C VAL A 62 6.02 0.61 2.61
N THR A 63 7.15 0.62 3.30
CA THR A 63 7.42 -0.30 4.41
C THR A 63 6.53 0.06 5.60
N VAL A 64 5.57 -0.81 5.94
CA VAL A 64 4.61 -0.55 7.03
C VAL A 64 4.54 -1.67 8.07
N LEU A 65 5.22 -2.79 7.84
CA LEU A 65 5.40 -3.86 8.82
C LEU A 65 6.83 -3.83 9.39
N GLY A 66 7.05 -4.55 10.50
CA GLY A 66 8.36 -4.62 11.16
C GLY A 66 8.53 -3.65 12.35
N GLY A 67 9.78 -3.40 12.74
CA GLY A 67 10.13 -2.74 14.01
C GLY A 67 9.63 -1.28 14.16
N SER A 68 9.34 -0.62 13.03
CA SER A 68 8.86 0.77 12.97
C SER A 68 7.41 0.91 12.49
N ALA A 69 6.66 -0.20 12.39
CA ALA A 69 5.32 -0.25 11.78
C ALA A 69 4.37 0.87 12.25
N GLY A 70 4.30 1.14 13.55
CA GLY A 70 3.41 2.17 14.09
C GLY A 70 3.76 3.61 13.66
N ALA A 71 5.06 3.90 13.51
CA ALA A 71 5.53 5.19 13.02
C ALA A 71 5.29 5.33 11.51
N ALA A 72 5.58 4.28 10.75
CA ALA A 72 5.35 4.24 9.30
C ALA A 72 3.87 4.42 8.94
N LEU A 73 2.96 3.72 9.64
CA LEU A 73 1.50 3.87 9.45
C LEU A 73 1.02 5.28 9.79
N THR A 74 1.61 5.91 10.81
CA THR A 74 1.28 7.30 11.18
C THR A 74 1.79 8.29 10.13
N GLY A 75 3.02 8.14 9.64
CA GLY A 75 3.57 8.97 8.57
C GLY A 75 2.76 8.83 7.29
N LEU A 76 2.46 7.59 6.88
CA LEU A 76 1.66 7.33 5.69
C LEU A 76 0.23 7.90 5.81
N SER A 77 -0.39 7.86 7.00
CA SER A 77 -1.71 8.47 7.18
C SER A 77 -1.70 9.99 7.02
N LEU A 78 -0.62 10.65 7.46
CA LEU A 78 -0.40 12.09 7.26
C LEU A 78 -0.15 12.41 5.77
N VAL A 79 0.62 11.58 5.06
CA VAL A 79 0.83 11.70 3.61
C VAL A 79 -0.51 11.65 2.86
N LEU A 80 -1.32 10.63 3.11
CA LEU A 80 -2.61 10.46 2.45
C LEU A 80 -3.56 11.61 2.76
N HIS A 81 -3.60 12.05 4.03
CA HIS A 81 -4.40 13.19 4.43
C HIS A 81 -3.97 14.47 3.71
N ARG A 82 -2.67 14.80 3.73
CA ARG A 82 -2.13 15.99 3.05
C ARG A 82 -2.36 15.96 1.55
N PHE A 83 -2.17 14.81 0.91
CA PHE A 83 -2.44 14.65 -0.52
C PHE A 83 -3.92 14.94 -0.84
N CYS A 84 -4.84 14.37 -0.05
CA CYS A 84 -6.27 14.63 -0.19
C CYS A 84 -6.61 16.10 0.03
N THR A 85 -6.04 16.74 1.04
CA THR A 85 -6.27 18.17 1.32
C THR A 85 -5.71 19.08 0.22
N ARG A 86 -4.53 18.78 -0.34
CA ARG A 86 -3.95 19.54 -1.47
C ARG A 86 -4.75 19.38 -2.76
N ASN A 87 -5.47 18.27 -2.89
CA ASN A 87 -6.35 17.98 -4.01
C ASN A 87 -7.83 18.14 -3.65
N ASP A 88 -8.15 18.92 -2.61
CA ASP A 88 -9.52 19.24 -2.25
C ASP A 88 -10.23 19.94 -3.43
N GLY A 89 -11.43 19.48 -3.76
CA GLY A 89 -12.14 19.84 -4.99
C GLY A 89 -11.89 18.93 -6.20
N LYS A 90 -10.95 17.97 -6.13
CA LYS A 90 -10.85 16.84 -7.06
C LYS A 90 -11.44 15.58 -6.43
N SER A 91 -11.98 14.67 -7.25
CA SER A 91 -12.52 13.41 -6.72
C SER A 91 -11.39 12.43 -6.45
N VAL A 92 -10.92 12.32 -5.22
CA VAL A 92 -9.91 11.31 -4.87
C VAL A 92 -10.62 10.01 -4.50
N GLU A 93 -10.41 8.97 -5.30
CA GLU A 93 -10.94 7.64 -5.07
C GLU A 93 -9.87 6.77 -4.42
N PHE A 94 -10.24 6.01 -3.39
CA PHE A 94 -9.35 5.06 -2.77
C PHE A 94 -9.80 3.66 -3.09
N ASP A 95 -8.89 2.85 -3.59
CA ASP A 95 -9.08 1.42 -3.73
C ASP A 95 -8.16 0.71 -2.74
N VAL A 96 -8.74 0.03 -1.75
CA VAL A 96 -7.98 -0.77 -0.79
C VAL A 96 -8.16 -2.23 -1.12
N ASP A 97 -7.15 -2.83 -1.75
CA ASP A 97 -7.14 -4.24 -2.13
C ASP A 97 -8.37 -4.70 -2.94
N GLY A 98 -8.84 -3.85 -3.87
CA GLY A 98 -10.02 -4.09 -4.71
C GLY A 98 -11.32 -3.51 -4.13
N GLU A 99 -11.29 -2.95 -2.93
CA GLU A 99 -12.44 -2.32 -2.28
C GLU A 99 -12.40 -0.80 -2.45
N ALA A 100 -13.23 -0.28 -3.36
CA ALA A 100 -13.41 1.15 -3.54
C ALA A 100 -14.03 1.78 -2.27
N LYS A 101 -13.25 2.63 -1.59
CA LYS A 101 -13.64 3.44 -0.44
C LYS A 101 -13.70 4.91 -0.84
N LYS A 102 -14.84 5.55 -0.58
CA LYS A 102 -14.98 7.00 -0.72
C LYS A 102 -14.43 7.68 0.54
N VAL A 103 -13.34 8.42 0.41
CA VAL A 103 -12.59 8.98 1.57
C VAL A 103 -12.65 10.50 1.70
N THR A 104 -13.61 11.14 1.05
CA THR A 104 -13.75 12.61 1.08
C THR A 104 -13.78 13.11 2.53
N GLY A 105 -12.79 13.94 2.91
CA GLY A 105 -12.70 14.53 4.24
C GLY A 105 -12.16 13.62 5.35
N PHE A 106 -11.46 12.52 5.01
CA PHE A 106 -10.84 11.67 6.02
C PHE A 106 -9.78 12.42 6.85
N SER A 107 -9.85 12.26 8.16
CA SER A 107 -8.80 12.69 9.09
C SER A 107 -7.59 11.75 9.03
N PRO A 108 -6.41 12.18 9.52
CA PRO A 108 -5.25 11.32 9.66
C PRO A 108 -5.53 10.03 10.45
N GLU A 109 -6.39 10.09 11.47
CA GLU A 109 -6.78 8.93 12.29
C GLU A 109 -7.65 7.95 11.50
N GLN A 110 -8.54 8.45 10.63
CA GLN A 110 -9.36 7.60 9.76
C GLN A 110 -8.51 6.89 8.71
N PHE A 111 -7.53 7.60 8.11
CA PHE A 111 -6.54 6.96 7.25
C PHE A 111 -5.71 5.93 8.00
N ARG A 112 -5.27 6.26 9.21
CA ARG A 112 -4.48 5.33 10.03
C ARG A 112 -5.26 4.05 10.34
N ALA A 113 -6.51 4.15 10.75
CA ALA A 113 -7.35 2.98 11.02
C ALA A 113 -7.51 2.08 9.77
N LEU A 114 -7.68 2.70 8.60
CA LEU A 114 -7.74 1.98 7.31
C LEU A 114 -6.41 1.29 6.99
N LEU A 115 -5.29 1.94 7.22
CA LEU A 115 -3.96 1.37 6.98
C LEU A 115 -3.65 0.24 7.98
N GLU A 116 -4.03 0.39 9.25
CA GLU A 116 -3.91 -0.66 10.27
C GLU A 116 -4.71 -1.91 9.90
N GLU A 117 -5.95 -1.74 9.45
CA GLU A 117 -6.77 -2.84 8.92
C GLU A 117 -6.07 -3.53 7.74
N THR A 118 -5.54 -2.74 6.80
CA THR A 118 -4.85 -3.25 5.61
C THR A 118 -3.56 -4.00 5.97
N ALA A 119 -2.79 -3.50 6.93
CA ALA A 119 -1.57 -4.13 7.43
C ALA A 119 -1.86 -5.47 8.15
N VAL A 120 -2.98 -5.57 8.86
CA VAL A 120 -3.44 -6.85 9.43
C VAL A 120 -3.76 -7.84 8.32
N ARG A 121 -4.55 -7.44 7.32
CA ARG A 121 -4.89 -8.29 6.14
C ARG A 121 -3.62 -8.77 5.42
N LYS A 122 -2.62 -7.88 5.26
CA LYS A 122 -1.30 -8.21 4.71
C LYS A 122 -0.60 -9.32 5.49
N SER A 123 -0.52 -9.18 6.82
CA SER A 123 0.11 -10.18 7.69
C SER A 123 -0.59 -11.54 7.59
N GLU A 124 -1.92 -11.54 7.56
CA GLU A 124 -2.71 -12.76 7.41
C GLU A 124 -2.51 -13.43 6.04
N GLN A 125 -2.46 -12.64 4.96
CA GLN A 125 -2.14 -13.12 3.62
C GLN A 125 -0.75 -13.77 3.59
N GLY A 126 0.27 -13.11 4.15
CA GLY A 126 1.63 -13.65 4.22
C GLY A 126 1.69 -14.99 4.96
N LYS A 127 1.00 -15.10 6.12
CA LYS A 127 0.89 -16.36 6.87
C LYS A 127 0.20 -17.47 6.07
N ARG A 128 -0.87 -17.14 5.36
CA ARG A 128 -1.62 -18.11 4.54
C ARG A 128 -0.78 -18.60 3.37
N MET A 129 -0.14 -17.69 2.63
CA MET A 129 0.69 -18.03 1.47
C MET A 129 1.93 -18.81 1.88
N ARG A 130 2.57 -18.47 3.01
CA ARG A 130 3.69 -19.26 3.56
C ARG A 130 3.28 -20.70 3.85
N LYS A 131 2.15 -20.91 4.54
CA LYS A 131 1.64 -22.25 4.82
C LYS A 131 1.36 -23.06 3.55
N GLN A 132 0.78 -22.42 2.53
CA GLN A 132 0.50 -23.07 1.25
C GLN A 132 1.81 -23.42 0.52
N PHE A 133 2.74 -22.49 0.46
CA PHE A 133 4.05 -22.70 -0.16
C PHE A 133 4.81 -23.86 0.50
N ASP A 134 4.84 -23.90 1.83
CA ASP A 134 5.50 -24.97 2.60
C ASP A 134 4.82 -26.34 2.38
N ALA A 135 3.50 -26.36 2.19
CA ALA A 135 2.75 -27.59 1.88
C ALA A 135 2.98 -28.09 0.44
N GLU A 136 3.15 -27.18 -0.52
CA GLU A 136 3.39 -27.48 -1.94
C GLU A 136 4.87 -27.77 -2.24
N ASN A 137 5.78 -27.22 -1.44
CA ASN A 137 7.23 -27.41 -1.53
C ASN A 137 7.78 -27.96 -0.21
N PRO A 138 7.41 -29.19 0.19
CA PRO A 138 7.94 -29.79 1.39
C PRO A 138 9.46 -29.90 1.23
N MET A 139 10.22 -29.12 2.00
CA MET A 139 11.68 -29.17 1.95
C MET A 139 12.14 -30.61 2.25
N PRO A 140 12.87 -31.28 1.34
CA PRO A 140 13.37 -32.62 1.60
C PRO A 140 14.44 -32.52 2.69
N GLY A 141 14.12 -33.01 3.89
CA GLY A 141 15.10 -33.10 4.99
C GLY A 141 14.66 -32.55 6.35
N ARG A 142 13.45 -31.99 6.50
CA ARG A 142 12.84 -31.85 7.83
C ARG A 142 12.13 -33.15 8.22
N THR A 143 12.90 -34.24 8.25
CA THR A 143 12.58 -35.31 9.21
C THR A 143 12.75 -34.65 10.56
N ASP A 144 11.67 -34.49 11.32
CA ASP A 144 11.80 -34.28 12.76
C ASP A 144 12.77 -35.34 13.29
N PRO A 145 13.96 -34.96 13.79
CA PRO A 145 14.71 -35.88 14.61
C PRO A 145 13.98 -35.88 15.95
N GLU A 146 13.09 -36.87 16.09
CA GLU A 146 12.56 -37.40 17.35
C GLU A 146 11.67 -36.47 18.19
N ALA A 147 10.38 -36.84 18.29
CA ALA A 147 9.79 -37.34 19.53
C ALA A 147 8.45 -38.05 19.25
#